data_AF-A0A961XN93-F1
#
_entry.id   AF-A0A961XN93-F1
#
_cell.length_a   1.000
_cell.length_b   1.000
_cell.length_c   1.000
_cell.angle_alpha   90.00
_cell.angle_beta   90.00
_cell.angle_gamma   90.00
#
_symmetry.space_group_name_H-M   'P 1'
#
loop_
_entity.id
_entity.type
_entity.pdbx_description
1 polymer ?
#
loop_
_entity_poly.entity_id
_entity_poly.type
_entity_poly.pdbx_seq_one_letter_code
_entity_poly.pdbx_strand_id
1 'polypeptide(L)'
;NAMREASNVDADRIRRADVRAPVDGIIKTLHANTIGQVVKPGEDIVEIVPTNESLVVQAQIRPQDIAFLHPGQKAVIKISAYDYAIYGSIDGTLERIGADSVVDEKGNAHF
;
A
#
# COMPACT_ATOMS: atom_id res chain seq x y z
N ASN A 1 -2.44 -3.36 43.47
CA ASN A 1 -2.91 -3.40 42.06
C ASN A 1 -3.05 -2.00 41.47
N ALA A 2 -3.80 -1.08 42.06
CA ALA A 2 -3.99 0.31 41.56
C ALA A 2 -2.70 1.13 41.30
N MET A 3 -1.66 1.02 42.14
CA MET A 3 -0.38 1.74 41.92
C MET A 3 0.38 1.26 40.66
N ARG A 4 0.23 -0.01 40.27
CA ARG A 4 0.87 -0.56 39.07
C ARG A 4 0.13 -0.14 37.79
N GLU A 5 -1.19 0.00 37.86
CA GLU A 5 -2.01 0.50 36.75
C GLU A 5 -1.74 1.98 36.48
N ALA A 6 -1.63 2.81 37.52
CA ALA A 6 -1.29 4.23 37.37
C ALA A 6 0.08 4.43 36.68
N SER A 7 1.10 3.69 37.08
CA SER A 7 2.43 3.74 36.45
C SER A 7 2.41 3.30 34.97
N ASN A 8 1.52 2.38 34.60
CA ASN A 8 1.40 1.92 33.22
C ASN A 8 0.73 2.98 32.33
N VAL A 9 -0.25 3.71 32.85
CA VAL A 9 -0.96 4.80 32.13
C VAL A 9 -0.02 5.97 31.84
N ASP A 10 0.81 6.35 32.81
CA ASP A 10 1.77 7.44 32.61
C ASP A 10 2.89 7.05 31.63
N ALA A 11 3.38 5.81 31.71
CA ALA A 11 4.35 5.29 30.74
C ALA A 11 3.76 5.18 29.31
N ASP A 12 2.46 4.90 29.19
CA ASP A 12 1.75 4.86 27.90
C ASP A 12 1.54 6.27 27.32
N ARG A 13 1.29 7.28 28.17
CA ARG A 13 1.25 8.70 27.74
C ARG A 13 2.60 9.19 27.20
N ILE A 14 3.69 8.86 27.87
CA ILE A 14 5.04 9.26 27.42
C ILE A 14 5.38 8.56 26.09
N ARG A 15 5.02 7.29 25.91
CA ARG A 15 5.27 6.57 24.66
C ARG A 15 4.51 7.16 23.46
N ARG A 16 3.31 7.70 23.66
CA ARG A 16 2.55 8.40 22.61
C ARG A 16 3.07 9.81 22.29
N ALA A 17 4.02 10.34 23.06
CA ALA A 17 4.64 11.64 22.78
C ALA A 17 5.75 11.54 21.72
N ASP A 18 6.32 10.35 21.50
CA ASP A 18 7.30 10.06 20.44
C ASP A 18 6.59 9.36 19.27
N VAL A 19 6.26 10.12 18.23
CA VAL A 19 5.62 9.60 17.01
C VAL A 19 6.71 9.12 16.05
N ARG A 20 6.76 7.82 15.81
CA ARG A 20 7.72 7.19 14.90
C ARG A 20 7.06 6.70 13.62
N ALA A 21 7.81 6.72 12.53
CA ALA A 21 7.38 6.14 11.27
C ALA A 21 7.15 4.62 11.42
N PRO A 22 6.03 4.07 10.92
CA PRO A 22 5.77 2.64 10.95
C PRO A 22 6.56 1.87 9.88
N VAL A 23 7.07 2.58 8.86
CA VAL A 23 7.77 2.01 7.70
C VAL A 23 8.92 2.93 7.28
N ASP A 24 9.93 2.34 6.65
CA ASP A 24 10.98 3.09 5.96
C ASP A 24 10.41 3.74 4.70
N GLY A 25 10.70 5.02 4.48
CA GLY A 25 10.14 5.75 3.36
C GLY A 25 10.64 7.18 3.23
N ILE A 26 10.18 7.84 2.18
CA ILE A 26 10.42 9.26 1.89
C ILE A 26 9.20 10.06 2.36
N ILE A 27 9.43 11.15 3.09
CA ILE A 27 8.34 12.06 3.49
C ILE A 27 7.81 12.76 2.24
N LYS A 28 6.52 12.55 1.94
CA LYS A 28 5.80 13.24 0.86
C LYS A 28 5.26 14.59 1.35
N THR A 29 4.71 14.63 2.55
CA THR A 29 4.12 15.85 3.12
C THR A 29 4.24 15.82 4.64
N LEU A 30 4.57 16.98 5.21
CA LEU A 30 4.65 17.19 6.65
C LEU A 30 3.56 18.18 7.06
N HIS A 31 2.53 17.70 7.73
CA HIS A 31 1.34 18.47 8.12
C HIS A 31 1.55 19.22 9.44
N ALA A 32 2.34 18.64 10.34
CA ALA A 32 2.76 19.28 11.58
C ALA A 32 4.27 19.57 11.55
N ASN A 33 4.65 20.82 11.35
CA ASN A 33 6.05 21.22 11.17
C ASN A 33 6.48 22.42 12.02
N THR A 34 5.59 22.92 12.89
CA THR A 34 5.84 24.12 13.70
C THR A 34 5.94 23.79 15.18
N ILE A 35 6.91 24.39 15.87
CA ILE A 35 7.10 24.23 17.32
C ILE A 35 5.88 24.81 18.06
N GLY A 36 5.27 24.01 18.93
CA GLY A 36 4.10 24.42 19.73
C GLY A 36 2.75 24.23 19.02
N GLN A 37 2.75 23.69 17.80
CA GLN A 37 1.52 23.28 17.13
C GLN A 37 0.85 22.13 17.91
N VAL A 38 -0.46 22.25 18.14
CA VAL A 38 -1.26 21.23 18.82
C VAL A 38 -1.86 20.30 17.77
N VAL A 39 -1.55 19.01 17.85
CA VAL A 39 -2.11 17.96 16.99
C VAL A 39 -3.25 17.27 17.72
N LYS A 40 -4.41 17.14 17.07
CA LYS A 40 -5.57 16.43 17.64
C LYS A 40 -5.46 14.92 17.41
N PRO A 41 -6.10 14.09 18.24
CA PRO A 41 -6.18 12.66 17.96
C PRO A 41 -6.82 12.37 16.59
N GLY A 42 -6.16 11.56 15.78
CA GLY A 42 -6.62 11.21 14.43
C GLY A 42 -6.29 12.23 13.35
N GLU A 43 -5.56 13.30 13.68
CA GLU A 43 -5.06 14.26 12.69
C GLU A 43 -3.77 13.74 12.04
N ASP A 44 -3.65 13.94 10.73
CA ASP A 44 -2.49 13.52 9.97
C ASP A 44 -1.28 14.38 10.33
N ILE A 45 -0.14 13.73 10.60
CA ILE A 45 1.10 14.41 10.99
C ILE A 45 2.09 14.40 9.81
N VAL A 46 2.25 13.24 9.18
CA VAL A 46 3.23 12.99 8.11
C VAL A 46 2.65 12.00 7.11
N GLU A 47 2.77 12.30 5.81
CA GLU A 47 2.59 11.33 4.74
C GLU A 47 3.94 10.76 4.33
N ILE A 48 4.07 9.44 4.38
CA ILE A 48 5.31 8.71 4.06
C ILE A 48 5.04 7.81 2.84
N VAL A 49 5.91 7.91 1.83
CA VAL A 49 5.94 7.01 0.68
C VAL A 49 6.99 5.93 0.97
N PRO A 50 6.61 4.65 1.12
CA PRO A 50 7.56 3.59 1.42
C PRO A 50 8.65 3.44 0.35
N THR A 51 9.89 3.17 0.75
CA THR A 51 11.00 2.93 -0.21
C THR A 51 11.14 1.48 -0.63
N ASN A 52 10.50 0.57 0.12
CA ASN A 52 10.73 -0.87 0.01
C ASN A 52 9.54 -1.58 -0.62
N GLU A 53 8.84 -0.93 -1.55
CA GLU A 53 7.65 -1.52 -2.16
C GLU A 53 7.99 -2.49 -3.29
N SER A 54 7.40 -3.67 -3.21
CA SER A 54 7.20 -4.53 -4.36
C SER A 54 6.23 -3.84 -5.32
N LEU A 55 6.64 -3.61 -6.56
CA LEU A 55 5.74 -3.10 -7.59
C LEU A 55 4.70 -4.17 -7.93
N VAL A 56 3.44 -3.85 -7.68
CA VAL A 56 2.30 -4.72 -8.02
C VAL A 56 1.55 -4.12 -9.20
N VAL A 57 1.34 -4.94 -10.24
CA VAL A 57 0.52 -4.57 -11.40
C VAL A 57 -0.85 -5.24 -11.25
N GLN A 58 -1.91 -4.44 -11.29
CA GLN A 58 -3.28 -4.95 -11.37
C GLN A 58 -3.72 -5.00 -12.83
N ALA A 59 -4.28 -6.12 -13.24
CA ALA A 59 -4.83 -6.34 -14.56
C ALA A 59 -6.18 -7.03 -14.43
N GLN A 60 -7.12 -6.67 -15.30
CA GLN A 60 -8.43 -7.29 -15.38
C GLN A 60 -8.40 -8.42 -16.39
N ILE A 61 -8.86 -9.60 -15.98
CA ILE A 61 -8.91 -10.78 -16.83
C ILE A 61 -10.37 -11.15 -17.12
N ARG A 62 -10.64 -11.49 -18.39
CA ARG A 62 -11.96 -11.96 -18.79
C ARG A 62 -12.23 -13.34 -18.17
N PRO A 63 -13.46 -13.64 -17.73
CA PRO A 63 -13.83 -14.93 -17.15
C PRO A 63 -13.49 -16.15 -18.01
N GLN A 64 -13.45 -16.00 -19.34
CA GLN A 64 -13.12 -17.09 -20.27
C GLN A 64 -11.62 -17.45 -20.24
N ASP A 65 -10.77 -16.50 -19.85
CA ASP A 65 -9.32 -16.65 -19.85
C ASP A 65 -8.77 -17.10 -18.48
N ILE A 66 -9.55 -16.97 -17.40
CA ILE A 66 -9.11 -17.29 -16.02
C ILE A 66 -8.74 -18.76 -15.84
N ALA A 67 -9.37 -19.67 -16.60
CA ALA A 67 -9.12 -21.11 -16.50
C ALA A 67 -7.67 -21.50 -16.84
N PHE A 68 -6.92 -20.61 -17.51
CA PHE A 68 -5.53 -20.81 -17.90
C PHE A 68 -4.52 -20.09 -17.00
N LEU A 69 -5.00 -19.37 -15.98
CA LEU A 69 -4.16 -18.61 -15.06
C LEU A 69 -4.00 -19.33 -13.74
N HIS A 70 -2.78 -19.28 -13.20
CA HIS A 70 -2.49 -19.80 -11.86
C HIS A 70 -1.37 -19.00 -11.18
N PRO A 71 -1.39 -18.87 -9.83
CA PRO A 71 -0.29 -18.26 -9.10
C PRO A 71 1.07 -18.86 -9.46
N GLY A 72 2.11 -18.04 -9.48
CA GLY A 72 3.47 -18.41 -9.88
C GLY A 72 3.73 -18.41 -11.39
N GLN A 73 2.72 -18.16 -12.22
CA GLN A 73 2.89 -18.07 -13.67
C GLN A 73 3.72 -16.83 -14.05
N LYS A 74 4.69 -17.01 -14.96
CA LYS A 74 5.51 -15.91 -15.48
C LYS A 74 4.64 -14.97 -16.31
N ALA A 75 4.84 -13.68 -16.12
CA ALA A 75 4.18 -12.61 -16.87
C ALA A 75 5.22 -11.68 -17.49
N VAL A 76 4.92 -11.15 -18.67
CA VAL A 76 5.72 -10.12 -19.33
C VAL A 76 4.85 -8.88 -19.48
N ILE A 77 5.24 -7.79 -18.85
CA ILE A 77 4.47 -6.56 -18.76
C ILE A 77 5.10 -5.52 -19.70
N LYS A 78 4.30 -4.97 -20.61
CA LYS A 78 4.70 -3.90 -21.53
C LYS A 78 3.90 -2.64 -21.20
N ILE A 79 4.59 -1.54 -20.89
CA ILE A 79 3.94 -0.28 -20.54
C ILE A 79 3.64 0.50 -21.82
N SER A 80 2.37 0.73 -22.13
CA SER A 80 1.95 1.42 -23.35
C SER A 80 2.37 2.90 -23.42
N ALA A 81 2.63 3.53 -22.27
CA ALA A 81 3.10 4.92 -22.20
C ALA A 81 4.52 5.11 -22.77
N TYR A 82 5.28 4.03 -22.94
CA TYR A 82 6.65 4.05 -23.46
C TYR A 82 6.80 3.03 -24.59
N ASP A 83 7.71 3.31 -25.55
CA ASP A 83 8.01 2.33 -26.61
C ASP A 83 8.76 1.14 -26.02
N TYR A 84 8.09 -0.01 -25.92
CA TYR A 84 8.67 -1.24 -25.38
C TYR A 84 9.82 -1.79 -26.24
N ALA A 85 9.95 -1.39 -27.50
CA ALA A 85 11.11 -1.76 -28.31
C ALA A 85 12.38 -1.03 -27.85
N ILE A 86 12.22 0.13 -27.20
CA ILE A 86 13.33 0.96 -26.69
C ILE A 86 13.58 0.65 -25.21
N TYR A 87 12.53 0.60 -24.40
CA TYR A 87 12.64 0.47 -22.94
C TYR A 87 12.48 -0.97 -22.43
N GLY A 88 12.13 -1.91 -23.31
CA GLY A 88 11.95 -3.31 -22.97
C GLY A 88 10.62 -3.63 -22.28
N SER A 89 10.59 -4.78 -21.63
CA SER A 89 9.46 -5.28 -20.85
C SER A 89 9.87 -5.57 -19.41
N ILE A 90 8.91 -5.53 -18.51
CA ILE A 90 9.10 -5.88 -17.10
C ILE A 90 8.67 -7.34 -16.92
N ASP A 91 9.58 -8.16 -16.41
CA ASP A 91 9.24 -9.51 -15.99
C ASP A 91 8.46 -9.46 -14.67
N GLY A 92 7.40 -10.25 -14.59
CA GLY A 92 6.55 -10.36 -13.41
C GLY A 92 6.17 -11.80 -13.13
N THR A 93 5.54 -12.01 -11.99
CA THR A 93 4.94 -13.30 -11.62
C THR A 93 3.53 -13.05 -11.14
N LEU A 94 2.58 -13.85 -11.61
CA LEU A 94 1.20 -13.77 -11.14
C LEU A 94 1.15 -14.18 -9.66
N GLU A 95 0.95 -13.20 -8.78
CA GLU A 95 0.93 -13.42 -7.33
C GLU A 95 -0.41 -13.99 -6.87
N ARG A 96 -1.51 -13.37 -7.31
CA ARG A 96 -2.86 -13.70 -6.86
C ARG A 96 -3.88 -13.42 -7.96
N ILE A 97 -4.96 -14.20 -7.95
CA ILE A 97 -6.16 -14.01 -8.77
C ILE A 97 -7.29 -13.65 -7.80
N GLY A 98 -8.11 -12.65 -8.13
CA GLY A 98 -9.28 -12.30 -7.34
C GLY A 98 -10.21 -13.50 -7.19
N ALA A 99 -10.71 -13.76 -5.98
CA ALA A 99 -11.62 -14.87 -5.72
C ALA A 99 -13.02 -14.63 -6.32
N ASP A 100 -13.39 -13.36 -6.48
CA ASP A 100 -14.70 -12.93 -6.95
C ASP A 100 -14.55 -12.08 -8.22
N SER A 101 -15.51 -12.23 -9.14
CA SER A 101 -15.59 -11.37 -10.32
C SER A 101 -16.11 -9.98 -9.94
N VAL A 102 -15.36 -8.94 -10.27
CA VAL A 102 -15.80 -7.54 -10.16
C VAL A 102 -16.51 -7.14 -11.45
N VAL A 103 -17.73 -6.62 -11.33
CA VAL A 103 -18.51 -6.12 -12.47
C VAL A 103 -18.11 -4.66 -12.72
N ASP A 104 -17.67 -4.34 -13.94
CA ASP A 104 -17.38 -2.96 -14.34
C ASP A 104 -18.66 -2.10 -14.45
N GLU A 105 -18.48 -0.79 -14.61
CA GLU A 105 -19.60 0.17 -14.75
C GLU A 105 -20.50 -0.10 -15.98
N LYS A 106 -20.03 -0.94 -16.91
CA LYS A 106 -20.75 -1.35 -18.13
C LYS A 106 -21.39 -2.72 -18.00
N GLY A 107 -21.30 -3.38 -16.84
CA GLY A 107 -21.90 -4.69 -16.57
C GLY A 107 -21.04 -5.90 -16.95
N ASN A 108 -19.76 -5.71 -17.32
CA ASN A 108 -18.88 -6.83 -17.64
C ASN A 108 -18.16 -7.34 -16.38
N ALA A 109 -18.23 -8.64 -16.14
CA ALA A 109 -17.49 -9.29 -15.08
C ALA A 109 -16.02 -9.46 -15.47
N HIS A 110 -15.11 -9.05 -14.59
CA HIS A 110 -13.66 -9.26 -14.69
C HIS A 110 -13.12 -9.84 -13.38
N PHE A 111 -12.00 -10.53 -13.43
CA PHE A 111 -11.27 -11.02 -12.26
C PHE A 111 -9.94 -10.29 -12.08
#